data_AF-F8PHM3-F1
#
_entry.id   AF-F8PHM3-F1
#
_cell.length_a   1.000
_cell.length_b   1.000
_cell.length_c   1.000
_cell.angle_alpha   90.00
_cell.angle_beta   90.00
_cell.angle_gamma   90.00
#
_symmetry.space_group_name_H-M   'P 1'
#
loop_
_entity.id
_entity.type
_entity.pdbx_description
1 polymer ?
#
loop_
_entity_poly.entity_id
_entity_poly.type
_entity_poly.pdbx_seq_one_letter_code
_entity_poly.pdbx_strand_id
1 'polypeptide(L)'
;MNYVNYETAIVQTHKVRLANWPTGLKFVNLSFIGTVGDIQTLHNSLRTGECHWEKLTRLQQIAHKLDLERRQEAGEIVGKPQKQRSDAGTKRKQGGSLQGGRGAAPAQRGHGGVPGQSAMSREIVESSGDE
;
A
#
# COMPACT_ATOMS: atom_id res chain seq x y z
N MET A 1 -2.74 7.66 -6.83
CA MET A 1 -3.35 7.41 -5.51
C MET A 1 -3.70 5.93 -5.40
N ASN A 2 -3.59 5.30 -4.22
CA ASN A 2 -3.99 3.89 -4.04
C ASN A 2 -5.48 3.82 -3.71
N TYR A 3 -6.31 3.51 -4.70
CA TYR A 3 -7.77 3.42 -4.55
C TYR A 3 -8.22 2.29 -3.61
N VAL A 4 -7.42 1.24 -3.43
CA VAL A 4 -7.70 0.17 -2.44
C VAL A 4 -7.65 0.70 -1.01
N ASN A 5 -6.90 1.77 -0.76
CA ASN A 5 -6.78 2.40 0.55
C ASN A 5 -7.66 3.68 0.65
N TYR A 6 -8.63 3.87 -0.25
CA TYR A 6 -9.46 5.08 -0.28
C TYR A 6 -10.21 5.32 1.04
N GLU A 7 -10.82 4.28 1.62
CA GLU A 7 -11.61 4.42 2.85
C GLU A 7 -10.74 4.86 4.03
N THR A 8 -9.55 4.29 4.20
CA THR A 8 -8.63 4.68 5.28
C THR A 8 -7.93 6.01 4.98
N ALA A 9 -7.33 6.16 3.81
CA ALA A 9 -6.51 7.33 3.46
C ALA A 9 -7.32 8.60 3.14
N ILE A 10 -8.58 8.49 2.70
CA ILE A 10 -9.44 9.64 2.37
C ILE A 10 -10.58 9.77 3.38
N VAL A 11 -11.43 8.75 3.49
CA VAL A 11 -12.67 8.87 4.29
C VAL A 11 -12.37 8.93 5.78
N GLN A 12 -11.51 8.05 6.30
CA GLN A 12 -11.13 8.00 7.69
C GLN A 12 -10.15 9.11 8.07
N THR A 13 -9.18 9.47 7.21
CA THR A 13 -8.22 10.56 7.50
C THR A 13 -8.83 11.95 7.33
N HIS A 14 -9.40 12.26 6.16
CA HIS A 14 -9.85 13.61 5.80
C HIS A 14 -11.33 13.88 6.09
N LYS A 15 -12.09 12.86 6.53
CA LYS A 15 -13.53 12.95 6.85
C LYS A 15 -14.39 13.44 5.68
N VAL A 16 -13.97 13.14 4.46
CA VAL A 16 -14.71 13.40 3.22
C VAL A 16 -14.90 12.13 2.43
N ARG A 17 -16.03 11.99 1.76
CA ARG A 17 -16.26 10.92 0.77
C ARG A 17 -16.91 11.50 -0.48
N LEU A 18 -16.68 10.83 -1.59
CA LEU A 18 -17.43 11.05 -2.81
C LEU A 18 -18.79 10.34 -2.68
N ALA A 19 -19.86 11.12 -2.61
CA ALA A 19 -21.24 10.65 -2.56
C ALA A 19 -21.78 10.35 -3.96
N ASN A 20 -22.81 9.50 -4.03
CA ASN A 20 -23.59 9.22 -5.24
C ASN A 20 -22.74 8.93 -6.48
N TRP A 21 -21.68 8.13 -6.32
CA TRP A 21 -20.91 7.65 -7.46
C TRP A 21 -21.83 6.90 -8.44
N PRO A 22 -21.70 7.09 -9.77
CA PRO A 22 -22.67 6.54 -10.72
C PRO A 22 -22.82 5.02 -10.63
N THR A 23 -24.07 4.57 -10.48
CA THR A 23 -24.42 3.15 -10.45
C THR A 23 -23.96 2.46 -11.72
N GLY A 24 -23.24 1.34 -11.57
CA GLY A 24 -22.64 0.58 -12.69
C GLY A 24 -21.18 0.91 -12.96
N LEU A 25 -20.66 2.05 -12.50
CA LEU A 25 -19.23 2.38 -12.64
C LEU A 25 -18.41 1.83 -11.48
N LYS A 26 -17.34 1.09 -11.79
CA LYS A 26 -16.36 0.63 -10.78
C LYS A 26 -15.63 1.83 -10.19
N PHE A 27 -15.53 1.89 -8.86
CA PHE A 27 -14.78 2.92 -8.15
C PHE A 27 -13.27 2.61 -8.22
N VAL A 28 -12.62 3.02 -9.30
CA VAL A 28 -11.20 2.78 -9.60
C VAL A 28 -10.49 4.05 -10.05
N ASN A 29 -9.19 3.97 -10.35
CA ASN A 29 -8.49 5.06 -11.02
C ASN A 29 -9.16 5.35 -12.37
N LEU A 30 -9.35 6.64 -12.67
CA LEU A 30 -9.91 7.13 -13.93
C LEU A 30 -9.20 6.53 -15.16
N SER A 31 -7.89 6.29 -15.08
CA SER A 31 -7.11 5.65 -16.14
C SER A 31 -7.45 4.18 -16.41
N PHE A 32 -8.19 3.51 -15.53
CA PHE A 32 -8.70 2.15 -15.71
C PHE A 32 -10.17 2.12 -16.19
N ILE A 33 -10.83 3.28 -16.31
CA ILE A 33 -12.15 3.38 -16.93
C ILE A 33 -11.93 3.37 -18.44
N GLY A 34 -12.11 2.21 -19.07
CA GLY A 34 -11.77 2.00 -20.48
C GLY A 34 -12.76 2.58 -21.49
N THR A 35 -14.01 2.83 -21.09
CA THR A 35 -15.08 3.24 -22.01
C THR A 35 -15.28 4.76 -21.99
N VAL A 36 -15.36 5.38 -23.17
CA VAL A 36 -15.66 6.82 -23.28
C VAL A 36 -17.03 7.15 -22.69
N GLY A 37 -18.03 6.28 -22.86
CA GLY A 37 -19.37 6.45 -22.27
C GLY A 37 -19.37 6.44 -20.73
N ASP A 38 -18.52 5.62 -20.11
CA ASP A 38 -18.35 5.57 -18.66
C ASP A 38 -17.74 6.88 -18.14
N ILE A 39 -16.71 7.38 -18.83
CA ILE A 39 -16.05 8.66 -18.51
C ILE A 39 -17.03 9.82 -18.69
N GLN A 40 -17.84 9.83 -19.74
CA GLN A 40 -18.87 10.85 -19.96
C GLN A 40 -19.96 10.81 -18.89
N THR A 41 -20.43 9.62 -18.51
CA THR A 41 -21.40 9.44 -17.42
C THR A 41 -20.85 10.00 -16.10
N LEU A 42 -19.61 9.65 -15.75
CA LEU A 42 -18.95 10.17 -14.56
C LEU A 42 -18.77 11.70 -14.62
N HIS A 43 -18.25 12.23 -15.73
CA HIS A 43 -18.10 13.67 -15.94
C HIS A 43 -19.43 14.41 -15.79
N ASN A 44 -20.50 13.89 -16.39
CA ASN A 44 -21.82 14.51 -16.31
C ASN A 44 -22.36 14.48 -14.88
N SER A 45 -22.25 13.36 -14.17
CA SER A 45 -22.66 13.27 -12.75
C SER A 45 -21.90 14.22 -11.82
N LEU A 46 -20.61 14.47 -12.08
CA LEU A 46 -19.79 15.45 -11.35
C LEU A 46 -20.19 16.90 -11.70
N ARG A 47 -20.60 17.14 -12.96
CA ARG A 47 -21.03 18.46 -13.46
C ARG A 47 -22.45 18.83 -13.03
N THR A 48 -23.36 17.87 -12.95
CA THR A 48 -24.73 18.05 -12.42
C THR A 48 -24.75 18.16 -10.89
N GLY A 49 -23.67 17.73 -10.23
CA GLY A 49 -23.59 17.67 -8.77
C GLY A 49 -24.28 16.44 -8.18
N GLU A 50 -24.77 15.51 -9.00
CA GLU A 50 -25.26 14.22 -8.55
C GLU A 50 -24.16 13.52 -7.75
N CYS A 51 -22.99 13.30 -8.39
CA CYS A 51 -21.77 12.84 -7.75
C CYS A 51 -20.98 14.05 -7.21
N HIS A 52 -20.71 14.08 -5.91
CA HIS A 52 -20.02 15.21 -5.27
C HIS A 52 -19.26 14.82 -4.00
N TRP A 53 -18.29 15.62 -3.60
CA TRP A 53 -17.58 15.43 -2.33
C TRP A 53 -18.43 15.98 -1.17
N GLU A 54 -18.79 15.11 -0.22
CA GLU A 54 -19.44 15.49 1.03
C GLU A 54 -18.50 15.33 2.23
N LYS A 55 -18.70 16.17 3.25
CA LYS A 55 -18.03 16.05 4.55
C LYS A 55 -18.87 15.15 5.45
N LEU A 56 -18.27 14.10 6.01
CA LEU A 56 -18.98 13.20 6.92
C LEU A 56 -19.29 13.91 8.24
N THR A 57 -20.56 13.92 8.60
CA THR A 57 -21.03 14.27 9.95
C THR A 57 -20.41 13.35 11.01
N ARG A 58 -20.41 13.77 12.29
CA ARG A 58 -19.81 12.98 13.36
C ARG A 58 -20.41 11.56 13.48
N LEU A 59 -21.73 11.43 13.26
CA LEU A 59 -22.42 10.14 13.25
C LEU A 59 -21.97 9.26 12.08
N GLN A 60 -21.89 9.80 10.86
CA GLN A 60 -21.38 9.08 9.70
C GLN A 60 -19.92 8.64 9.88
N GLN A 61 -19.07 9.46 10.52
CA GLN A 61 -17.68 9.08 10.83
C GLN A 61 -17.61 7.89 11.80
N ILE A 62 -18.48 7.84 12.81
CA ILE A 62 -18.55 6.73 13.78
C ILE A 62 -19.09 5.47 13.08
N ALA A 63 -20.19 5.59 12.33
CA ALA A 63 -20.76 4.48 11.57
C ALA A 63 -19.77 3.89 10.57
N HIS A 64 -19.04 4.74 9.83
CA HIS A 64 -18.02 4.28 8.90
C HIS A 64 -16.85 3.59 9.62
N LYS A 65 -16.39 4.11 10.78
CA LYS A 65 -15.35 3.44 11.58
C LYS A 65 -15.78 2.03 12.02
N LEU A 66 -17.01 1.90 12.54
CA LEU A 66 -17.57 0.61 12.97
C LEU A 66 -17.77 -0.37 11.80
N ASP A 67 -18.11 0.14 10.62
CA ASP A 67 -18.24 -0.66 9.40
C ASP A 67 -16.88 -1.20 8.91
N LEU A 68 -15.84 -0.36 8.92
CA LEU A 68 -14.46 -0.79 8.62
C LEU A 68 -13.96 -1.83 9.63
N GLU A 69 -14.27 -1.65 10.92
CA GLU A 69 -13.91 -2.62 11.98
C GLU A 69 -14.62 -3.97 11.76
N ARG A 70 -15.93 -3.96 11.51
CA ARG A 70 -16.71 -5.17 11.16
C ARG A 70 -16.18 -5.89 9.91
N ARG A 71 -15.84 -5.16 8.85
CA ARG A 71 -15.27 -5.74 7.62
C ARG A 71 -13.89 -6.32 7.86
N GLN A 72 -13.08 -5.68 8.70
CA GLN A 72 -11.77 -6.18 9.09
C GLN A 72 -11.86 -7.47 9.95
N GLU A 73 -12.86 -7.56 10.84
CA GLU A 73 -13.20 -8.76 11.63
C GLU A 73 -13.70 -9.92 10.74
N ALA A 74 -14.48 -9.61 9.70
CA ALA A 74 -14.91 -10.57 8.69
C ALA A 74 -13.78 -11.05 7.74
N GLY A 75 -12.55 -10.54 7.90
CA GLY A 75 -11.40 -10.88 7.07
C GLY A 75 -11.32 -10.15 5.73
N GLU A 76 -12.17 -9.15 5.49
CA GLU A 76 -12.05 -8.30 4.31
C GLU A 76 -10.82 -7.40 4.41
N ILE A 77 -10.11 -7.20 3.30
CA ILE A 77 -8.88 -6.39 3.26
C ILE A 77 -9.26 -4.91 3.17
N VAL A 78 -9.41 -4.26 4.33
CA VAL A 78 -9.76 -2.84 4.48
C VAL A 78 -8.54 -1.93 4.19
N GLY A 79 -8.05 -2.03 2.96
CA GLY A 79 -6.82 -1.40 2.49
C GLY A 79 -5.59 -2.30 2.61
N LYS A 80 -4.63 -2.11 1.72
CA LYS A 80 -3.35 -2.84 1.74
C LYS A 80 -2.43 -2.26 2.84
N PRO A 81 -1.94 -3.08 3.78
CA PRO A 81 -0.90 -2.67 4.72
C PRO A 81 0.34 -2.17 3.97
N GLN A 82 1.01 -1.15 4.50
CA GLN A 82 2.30 -0.74 3.93
C GLN A 82 3.36 -1.80 4.23
N LYS A 83 4.17 -2.14 3.22
CA LYS A 83 5.33 -3.01 3.40
C LYS A 83 6.25 -2.40 4.47
N GLN A 84 6.59 -3.17 5.50
CA GLN A 84 7.60 -2.74 6.47
C GLN A 84 8.92 -2.42 5.74
N ARG A 85 9.54 -1.31 6.14
CA ARG A 85 10.85 -0.93 5.61
C ARG A 85 11.93 -1.84 6.20
N SER A 86 12.99 -2.10 5.45
CA SER A 86 14.12 -2.91 5.92
C SER A 86 14.85 -2.29 7.13
N ASP A 87 14.73 -0.97 7.35
CA ASP A 87 15.26 -0.29 8.53
C ASP A 87 14.29 -0.30 9.74
N ALA A 88 13.08 -0.87 9.63
CA ALA A 88 12.15 -0.96 10.74
C ALA A 88 12.75 -1.81 11.88
N GLY A 89 12.85 -1.24 13.08
CA GLY A 89 13.51 -1.86 14.23
C GLY A 89 15.05 -1.82 14.21
N THR A 90 15.69 -1.37 13.12
CA THR A 90 17.15 -1.28 13.07
C THR A 90 17.65 -0.04 13.83
N LYS A 91 18.51 -0.25 14.83
CA LYS A 91 19.20 0.85 15.53
C LYS A 91 20.10 1.60 14.56
N ARG A 92 19.69 2.80 14.15
CA ARG A 92 20.56 3.72 13.40
C ARG A 92 21.78 4.06 14.26
N LYS A 93 22.99 3.88 13.72
CA LYS A 93 24.22 4.37 14.37
C LYS A 93 24.12 5.89 14.46
N GLN A 94 23.84 6.40 15.66
CA GLN A 94 24.01 7.82 15.94
C GLN A 94 25.50 8.14 15.77
N GLY A 95 25.81 9.16 14.97
CA GLY A 95 27.19 9.55 14.72
C GLY A 95 27.86 9.93 16.03
N GLY A 96 28.87 9.15 16.44
CA GLY A 96 29.76 9.54 17.51
C GLY A 96 30.35 10.92 17.20
N SER A 97 30.40 11.77 18.22
CA SER A 97 30.92 13.14 18.11
C SER A 97 32.27 13.18 17.41
N LEU A 98 32.44 14.17 16.53
CA LEU A 98 33.72 14.51 15.93
C LEU A 98 34.76 14.77 17.03
N GLN A 99 35.75 13.89 17.15
CA GLN A 99 37.06 14.23 17.71
C GLN A 99 38.13 13.52 16.88
N GLY A 100 39.19 14.26 16.56
CA GLY A 100 39.96 14.04 15.33
C GLY A 100 41.02 12.95 15.40
N GLY A 101 41.34 12.39 14.23
CA GLY A 101 42.50 11.54 14.00
C GLY A 101 42.79 11.46 12.50
N ARG A 102 43.86 12.11 12.04
CA ARG A 102 44.28 12.08 10.62
C ARG A 102 44.90 10.72 10.28
N GLY A 103 44.55 10.11 9.15
CA GLY A 103 45.19 8.87 8.69
C GLY A 103 44.71 8.32 7.35
N ALA A 104 45.40 8.69 6.27
CA ALA A 104 45.57 7.98 4.98
C ALA A 104 44.36 7.33 4.25
N ALA A 105 44.01 7.90 3.09
CA ALA A 105 43.72 7.13 1.86
C ALA A 105 45.06 6.77 1.17
N PRO A 106 45.19 5.82 0.21
CA PRO A 106 44.21 5.34 -0.80
C PRO A 106 44.10 3.77 -0.81
N ALA A 107 43.71 2.99 -1.84
CA ALA A 107 43.48 3.25 -3.27
C ALA A 107 42.54 2.27 -4.02
N GLN A 108 42.00 2.78 -5.14
CA GLN A 108 41.59 2.18 -6.42
C GLN A 108 41.11 0.71 -6.59
N ARG A 109 39.89 0.62 -7.15
CA ARG A 109 39.41 -0.16 -8.33
C ARG A 109 39.63 -1.70 -8.41
N GLY A 110 38.51 -2.41 -8.52
CA GLY A 110 38.41 -3.74 -9.15
C GLY A 110 37.03 -3.91 -9.84
N HIS A 111 37.02 -4.31 -11.11
CA HIS A 111 35.81 -4.54 -11.92
C HIS A 111 35.54 -6.06 -12.02
N GLY A 112 34.26 -6.47 -11.93
CA GLY A 112 33.75 -7.73 -12.51
C GLY A 112 33.81 -8.98 -11.63
N GLY A 113 32.65 -9.62 -11.44
CA GLY A 113 32.49 -10.93 -10.78
C GLY A 113 31.01 -11.35 -10.74
N VAL A 114 30.67 -12.40 -11.48
CA VAL A 114 29.30 -12.93 -11.71
C VAL A 114 28.92 -13.90 -10.55
N PRO A 115 27.63 -14.11 -10.18
CA PRO A 115 27.29 -14.56 -8.83
C PRO A 115 27.59 -16.04 -8.54
N GLY A 116 28.21 -16.28 -7.38
CA GLY A 116 28.39 -17.62 -6.81
C GLY A 116 27.09 -18.18 -6.24
N GLN A 117 26.81 -19.44 -6.55
CA GLN A 117 25.56 -20.12 -6.24
C GLN A 117 25.41 -20.39 -4.74
N SER A 118 24.24 -20.11 -4.17
CA SER A 118 23.92 -20.55 -2.79
C SER A 118 23.70 -22.06 -2.80
N ALA A 119 24.42 -22.77 -1.92
CA ALA A 119 24.34 -24.22 -1.82
C ALA A 119 22.91 -24.70 -1.50
N MET A 120 22.49 -25.79 -2.15
CA MET A 120 21.20 -26.43 -1.92
C MET A 120 21.11 -27.06 -0.53
N SER A 121 20.00 -26.80 0.17
CA SER A 121 19.63 -27.55 1.37
C SER A 121 19.35 -29.01 1.00
N ARG A 122 19.84 -29.96 1.80
CA ARG A 122 19.49 -31.38 1.66
C ARG A 122 18.08 -31.61 2.21
N GLU A 123 17.17 -32.02 1.33
CA GLU A 123 15.94 -32.69 1.75
C GLU A 123 16.28 -34.12 2.17
N ILE A 124 15.83 -34.54 3.35
CA ILE A 124 15.74 -35.95 3.74
C ILE A 124 14.28 -36.33 3.53
N VAL A 125 14.02 -37.08 2.47
CA VAL A 125 12.73 -37.75 2.26
C VAL A 125 12.90 -39.20 2.67
N GLU A 126 12.18 -39.59 3.72
CA GLU A 126 12.15 -40.93 4.27
C GLU A 126 10.76 -41.50 3.95
N SER A 127 10.67 -42.46 3.01
CA SER A 127 9.40 -43.11 2.66
C SER A 127 9.59 -44.50 2.02
N SER A 128 8.75 -45.42 2.50
CA SER A 128 8.41 -46.75 1.97
C SER A 128 9.53 -47.78 1.77
N GLY A 129 9.50 -48.80 2.63
CA GLY A 129 9.91 -50.15 2.25
C GLY A 129 8.78 -50.87 1.52
N ASP A 130 9.17 -51.89 0.75
CA ASP A 130 8.31 -52.83 0.01
C ASP A 130 8.84 -54.24 0.34
N GLU A 131 8.07 -55.02 1.11
CA GLU A 131 7.98 -56.50 1.14
C GLU A 131 6.85 -56.95 2.08
#